data_AF-A0A7K7PZP9-F1
#
_entry.id   AF-A0A7K7PZP9-F1
#
_cell.length_a   1.000
_cell.length_b   1.000
_cell.length_c   1.000
_cell.angle_alpha   90.00
_cell.angle_beta   90.00
_cell.angle_gamma   90.00
#
_symmetry.space_group_name_H-M   'P 1'
#
loop_
_entity.id
_entity.type
_entity.pdbx_description
1 polymer ?
#
loop_
_entity_poly.entity_id
_entity_poly.type
_entity_poly.pdbx_seq_one_letter_code
_entity_poly.pdbx_strand_id
1 'polypeptide(L)'
;MSATFIGNSTAIQELFKRISEQFTAMFRRKAFLHWYTGEGMDEMEFTEAESNMNDLVSEYQQYQDATADEQGEFEEEGEED
;
A
#
# COMPACT_ATOMS: atom_id res chain seq x y z
N MET A 1 32.37 -8.42 13.57
CA MET A 1 31.19 -9.31 13.52
C MET A 1 30.07 -8.51 12.89
N SER A 2 29.46 -8.99 11.81
CA SER A 2 28.33 -8.32 11.15
C SER A 2 27.10 -9.20 11.27
N ALA A 3 25.93 -8.57 11.37
CA ALA A 3 24.64 -9.25 11.36
C ALA A 3 23.72 -8.52 10.38
N THR A 4 22.81 -9.28 9.76
CA THR A 4 21.77 -8.77 8.87
C THR A 4 20.42 -9.15 9.46
N PHE A 5 19.54 -8.17 9.63
CA PHE A 5 18.18 -8.38 10.14
C PHE A 5 17.20 -8.36 8.97
N ILE A 6 16.30 -9.34 8.95
CA ILE A 6 15.15 -9.39 8.05
C ILE A 6 13.92 -9.42 8.95
N GLY A 7 13.13 -8.36 8.91
CA GLY A 7 11.91 -8.24 9.70
C GLY A 7 10.71 -8.06 8.78
N ASN A 8 9.68 -8.84 9.01
CA ASN A 8 8.34 -8.59 8.48
C ASN A 8 7.53 -7.92 9.59
N SER A 9 7.32 -6.61 9.49
CA SER A 9 6.64 -5.81 10.51
C SER A 9 5.62 -4.89 9.86
N THR A 10 4.43 -4.81 10.47
CA THR A 10 3.33 -3.93 10.04
C THR A 10 3.71 -2.44 10.02
N ALA A 11 4.79 -2.05 10.70
CA ALA A 11 5.34 -0.68 10.67
C ALA A 11 5.76 -0.21 9.27
N ILE A 12 5.97 -1.14 8.32
CA ILE A 12 6.25 -0.79 6.93
C ILE A 12 5.14 0.06 6.29
N GLN A 13 3.90 -0.03 6.80
CA GLN A 13 2.77 0.78 6.36
C GLN A 13 3.04 2.30 6.41
N GLU A 14 3.89 2.76 7.34
CA GLU A 14 4.23 4.20 7.45
C GLU A 14 4.99 4.68 6.20
N LEU A 15 5.83 3.82 5.63
CA LEU A 15 6.56 4.11 4.39
C LEU A 15 5.59 4.22 3.22
N PHE A 16 4.61 3.31 3.13
CA PHE A 16 3.56 3.34 2.11
C PHE A 16 2.66 4.56 2.24
N LYS A 17 2.21 4.92 3.47
CA LYS A 17 1.44 6.14 3.75
C LYS A 17 2.19 7.39 3.24
N ARG A 18 3.49 7.50 3.53
CA ARG A 18 4.31 8.64 3.07
C ARG A 18 4.39 8.73 1.55
N ILE A 19 4.53 7.60 0.85
CA ILE A 19 4.54 7.59 -0.62
C ILE A 19 3.16 7.96 -1.17
N SER A 20 2.10 7.42 -0.59
CA SER A 20 0.71 7.72 -0.97
C SER A 20 0.42 9.22 -0.84
N GLU A 21 0.77 9.86 0.28
CA GLU A 21 0.58 11.31 0.46
C GLU A 21 1.28 12.16 -0.61
N GLN A 22 2.51 11.81 -0.98
CA GLN A 22 3.26 12.50 -2.04
C GLN A 22 2.62 12.27 -3.40
N PHE A 23 2.21 11.03 -3.68
CA PHE A 23 1.50 10.67 -4.91
C PHE A 23 0.20 11.46 -5.03
N THR A 24 -0.68 11.41 -4.02
CA THR A 24 -1.96 12.12 -3.99
C THR A 24 -1.76 13.63 -4.21
N ALA A 25 -0.75 14.23 -3.59
CA ALA A 25 -0.45 15.66 -3.75
C ALA A 25 -0.08 16.02 -5.20
N MET A 26 0.66 15.16 -5.89
CA MET A 26 1.04 15.34 -7.29
C MET A 26 -0.13 15.03 -8.25
N PHE A 27 -0.84 13.92 -8.00
CA PHE A 27 -1.94 13.44 -8.83
C PHE A 27 -3.11 14.40 -8.84
N ARG A 28 -3.48 14.96 -7.67
CA ARG A 28 -4.51 16.02 -7.56
C ARG A 28 -4.22 17.27 -8.38
N ARG A 29 -2.93 17.55 -8.63
CA ARG A 29 -2.48 18.69 -9.46
C ARG A 29 -2.28 18.31 -10.92
N LYS A 30 -2.52 17.05 -11.27
CA LYS A 30 -2.19 16.46 -12.58
C LYS A 30 -0.74 16.71 -12.99
N ALA A 31 0.16 16.79 -12.01
CA ALA A 31 1.55 17.14 -12.25
C ALA A 31 2.26 15.98 -12.96
N PHE A 32 2.89 16.28 -14.11
CA PHE A 32 3.66 15.34 -14.93
C PHE A 32 2.89 14.14 -15.51
N LEU A 33 1.56 14.06 -15.36
CA LEU A 33 0.73 12.94 -15.86
C LEU A 33 0.88 12.70 -17.36
N HIS A 34 1.05 13.75 -18.16
CA HIS A 34 1.19 13.64 -19.63
C HIS A 34 2.38 12.77 -20.10
N TRP A 35 3.42 12.58 -19.27
CA TRP A 35 4.53 11.67 -19.62
C TRP A 35 4.12 10.21 -19.58
N TYR A 36 3.10 9.86 -18.81
CA TYR A 36 2.58 8.51 -18.69
C TYR A 36 1.44 8.29 -19.67
N THR A 37 0.48 9.23 -19.72
CA THR A 37 -0.64 9.12 -20.65
C THR A 37 -0.21 9.27 -22.13
N GLY A 38 0.90 9.96 -22.39
CA GLY A 38 1.52 10.03 -23.71
C GLY A 38 2.06 8.69 -24.23
N GLU A 39 2.38 7.75 -23.33
CA GLU A 39 2.82 6.39 -23.65
C GLU A 39 1.65 5.39 -23.70
N GLY A 40 0.41 5.87 -23.54
CA GLY A 40 -0.80 5.06 -23.65
C GLY A 40 -1.42 4.58 -22.33
N MET A 41 -0.90 5.02 -21.19
CA MET A 41 -1.47 4.75 -19.86
C MET A 41 -2.78 5.52 -19.65
N ASP A 42 -3.79 4.91 -19.03
CA ASP A 42 -5.05 5.59 -18.67
C ASP A 42 -4.88 6.34 -17.34
N GLU A 43 -5.51 7.51 -17.20
CA GLU A 43 -5.56 8.25 -15.94
C GLU A 43 -6.28 7.43 -14.84
N MET A 44 -7.19 6.52 -15.21
CA MET A 44 -7.83 5.59 -14.28
C MET A 44 -6.85 4.62 -13.63
N GLU A 45 -5.79 4.19 -14.32
CA GLU A 45 -4.79 3.27 -13.76
C GLU A 45 -4.03 3.91 -12.57
N PHE A 46 -3.89 5.24 -12.55
CA PHE A 46 -3.35 5.98 -11.40
C PHE A 46 -4.28 5.93 -10.20
N THR A 47 -5.60 5.98 -10.44
CA THR A 47 -6.61 5.92 -9.38
C THR A 47 -6.68 4.51 -8.81
N GLU A 48 -6.58 3.49 -9.65
CA GLU A 48 -6.49 2.09 -9.22
C GLU A 48 -5.22 1.85 -8.38
N ALA A 49 -4.07 2.35 -8.81
CA ALA A 49 -2.84 2.25 -8.05
C ALA A 49 -2.91 2.97 -6.69
N GLU A 50 -3.57 4.13 -6.62
CA GLU A 50 -3.82 4.83 -5.35
C GLU A 50 -4.72 4.01 -4.42
N SER A 51 -5.78 3.39 -4.96
CA SER A 51 -6.68 2.51 -4.20
C SER A 51 -5.91 1.33 -3.63
N ASN A 52 -5.20 0.58 -4.46
CA ASN A 52 -4.45 -0.62 -4.06
C ASN A 52 -3.42 -0.29 -2.95
N MET A 53 -2.78 0.88 -3.02
CA MET A 53 -1.85 1.33 -1.98
C MET A 53 -2.56 1.60 -0.64
N ASN A 54 -3.77 2.18 -0.67
CA ASN A 54 -4.56 2.44 0.53
C ASN A 54 -5.13 1.14 1.11
N ASP A 55 -5.49 0.18 0.26
CA ASP A 55 -5.97 -1.14 0.66
C ASP A 55 -4.85 -1.90 1.40
N LEU A 56 -3.64 -1.95 0.82
CA LEU A 56 -2.46 -2.54 1.47
C LEU A 56 -2.15 -1.91 2.84
N VAL A 57 -2.25 -0.58 2.94
CA VAL A 57 -2.08 0.12 4.21
C VAL A 57 -3.15 -0.28 5.22
N SER A 58 -4.38 -0.48 4.77
CA SER A 58 -5.51 -0.88 5.61
C SER A 58 -5.34 -2.31 6.13
N GLU A 59 -4.87 -3.24 5.29
CA GLU A 59 -4.53 -4.62 5.69
C GLU A 59 -3.44 -4.63 6.78
N TYR A 60 -2.37 -3.84 6.63
CA TYR A 60 -1.35 -3.74 7.68
C TYR A 60 -1.89 -3.17 8.99
N GLN A 61 -2.80 -2.20 8.92
CA GLN A 61 -3.45 -1.64 10.10
C GLN A 61 -4.34 -2.69 10.79
N GLN A 62 -5.09 -3.45 10.01
CA GLN A 62 -5.94 -4.54 10.45
C GLN A 62 -5.14 -5.59 11.23
N TYR A 63 -4.03 -6.09 10.70
CA TYR A 63 -3.15 -7.04 11.42
C TYR A 63 -2.44 -6.43 12.63
N GLN A 64 -2.17 -5.12 12.62
CA GLN A 64 -1.55 -4.45 13.76
C GLN A 64 -2.51 -4.33 14.95
N ASP A 65 -3.79 -4.09 14.69
CA ASP A 65 -4.81 -3.94 15.71
C ASP A 65 -5.43 -5.28 16.15
N ALA A 66 -5.25 -6.34 15.35
CA ALA A 66 -5.74 -7.68 15.64
C ALA A 66 -5.22 -8.23 16.98
N THR A 67 -6.13 -8.73 17.80
CA THR A 67 -5.81 -9.41 19.05
C THR A 67 -5.59 -10.91 18.82
N ALA A 68 -4.98 -11.61 19.79
CA ALA A 68 -4.60 -13.02 19.64
C ALA A 68 -5.79 -13.98 19.39
N ASP A 69 -7.01 -13.60 19.76
CA ASP A 69 -8.22 -14.38 19.50
C ASP A 69 -8.78 -14.15 18.08
N GLU A 70 -8.42 -13.04 17.43
CA GLU A 70 -8.88 -12.64 16.09
C GLU A 70 -7.91 -13.13 15.00
N GLN A 71 -6.63 -13.37 15.31
CA GLN A 71 -5.61 -13.78 14.31
C GLN A 71 -5.99 -15.03 13.50
N GLY A 72 -6.74 -15.98 14.06
CA GLY A 72 -7.15 -17.20 13.36
C GLY A 72 -8.18 -16.99 12.23
N GLU A 73 -8.96 -15.92 12.26
CA GLU A 73 -9.97 -15.63 11.23
C GLU A 73 -9.36 -14.88 10.02
N PHE A 74 -8.25 -14.17 10.23
CA PHE A 74 -7.62 -13.31 9.21
C PHE A 74 -6.53 -14.08 8.43
N GLU A 75 -6.10 -15.23 8.92
CA GLU A 75 -5.27 -16.19 8.17
C GLU A 75 -6.11 -16.98 7.15
N GLU A 76 -7.39 -17.29 7.44
CA GLU A 76 -8.27 -18.00 6.49
C GLU A 76 -8.70 -17.10 5.30
N GLU A 77 -8.92 -15.80 5.50
CA GLU A 77 -9.27 -14.87 4.40
C GLU A 77 -8.10 -14.58 3.44
N GLY A 78 -6.85 -14.82 3.86
CA GLY A 78 -5.66 -14.62 3.01
C GLY A 78 -5.28 -15.82 2.13
N GLU A 79 -5.95 -16.97 2.28
CA GLU A 79 -5.71 -18.18 1.47
C GLU A 79 -6.69 -18.35 0.29
N GLU A 80 -7.71 -17.48 0.16
CA GLU A 80 -8.62 -17.46 -0.99
C GLU A 80 -8.11 -16.55 -2.13
N ASP A 81 -6.99 -16.92 -2.77
CA ASP A 81 -6.63 -16.50 -4.14
C ASP A 81 -5.67 -17.51 -4.84
#